data_AF-M1ZZN3-F1
#
_entry.id   AF-M1ZZN3-F1
#
_cell.length_a   1.000
_cell.length_b   1.000
_cell.length_c   1.000
_cell.angle_alpha   90.00
_cell.angle_beta   90.00
_cell.angle_gamma   90.00
#
_symmetry.space_group_name_H-M   'P 1'
#
loop_
_entity.id
_entity.type
_entity.pdbx_description
1 polymer ?
#
loop_
_entity_poly.entity_id
_entity_poly.type
_entity_poly.pdbx_seq_one_letter_code
_entity_poly.pdbx_strand_id
1 'polypeptide(L)' 'TAKKLKAYRCLRGAKQEDIARLIGVSLNTYNFKENGKKSFTLNEAKIISDFLILP' A
#
# COMPACT_ATOMS: atom_id res chain seq x y z
N THR A 1 -8.43 -2.05 -8.11
CA THR A 1 -8.05 -0.78 -8.78
C THR A 1 -7.34 0.14 -7.79
N ALA A 2 -6.36 0.92 -8.26
CA ALA A 2 -5.60 1.91 -7.49
C ALA A 2 -6.46 2.76 -6.52
N LYS A 3 -7.64 3.20 -6.99
CA LYS A 3 -8.61 3.97 -6.21
C LYS A 3 -9.11 3.25 -4.95
N LYS A 4 -9.26 1.93 -4.98
CA LYS A 4 -9.70 1.13 -3.81
C LYS A 4 -8.61 1.06 -2.75
N LEU A 5 -7.36 0.78 -3.15
CA LEU A 5 -6.25 0.67 -2.21
C LEU A 5 -6.04 1.97 -1.42
N LYS A 6 -6.03 3.10 -2.12
CA LYS A 6 -5.95 4.42 -1.50
C LYS A 6 -7.10 4.67 -0.52
N ALA A 7 -8.33 4.32 -0.90
CA ALA A 7 -9.49 4.48 -0.03
C ALA A 7 -9.37 3.66 1.26
N TYR A 8 -9.03 2.37 1.16
CA TYR A 8 -8.82 1.51 2.34
C TYR A 8 -7.69 2.00 3.24
N ARG A 9 -6.57 2.42 2.64
CA ARG A 9 -5.45 3.00 3.39
C ARG A 9 -5.89 4.24 4.18
N CYS A 10 -6.62 5.15 3.55
CA CYS A 10 -7.14 6.35 4.21
C CYS A 10 -8.16 6.02 5.30
N LEU A 11 -9.02 5.02 5.12
CA LEU A 11 -9.98 4.55 6.14
C LEU A 11 -9.27 4.02 7.40
N ARG A 12 -8.06 3.47 7.25
CA ARG A 12 -7.19 3.04 8.36
C ARG A 12 -6.33 4.17 8.94
N GLY A 13 -6.47 5.41 8.47
CA GLY A 13 -5.65 6.55 8.90
C GLY A 13 -4.17 6.45 8.49
N ALA A 14 -3.80 5.48 7.66
CA ALA A 14 -2.42 5.23 7.26
C ALA A 14 -1.98 6.20 6.16
N LYS A 15 -0.77 6.76 6.30
CA LYS A 15 -0.11 7.55 5.26
C LYS A 15 0.57 6.64 4.23
N GLN A 16 0.92 7.22 3.09
CA GLN A 16 1.74 6.51 2.10
C GLN A 16 3.11 6.12 2.69
N GLU A 17 3.68 6.93 3.60
CA GLU A 17 4.94 6.59 4.28
C GLU A 17 4.84 5.34 5.15
N ASP A 18 3.70 5.11 5.81
CA ASP A 18 3.49 3.96 6.69
C ASP A 18 3.54 2.66 5.90
N ILE A 19 2.82 2.62 4.77
CA ILE A 19 2.81 1.43 3.92
C ILE A 19 4.15 1.24 3.21
N ALA A 20 4.82 2.33 2.80
CA ALA A 20 6.15 2.26 2.20
C ALA A 20 7.17 1.62 3.16
N ARG A 21 7.17 2.04 4.43
CA ARG A 21 7.98 1.41 5.49
C ARG A 21 7.61 -0.04 5.71
N LEU A 22 6.31 -0.35 5.77
CA LEU A 22 5.80 -1.69 6.00
C LEU A 22 6.29 -2.70 4.96
N ILE A 23 6.37 -2.31 3.68
CA ILE A 23 6.81 -3.19 2.59
C ILE A 23 8.28 -2.98 2.19
N GLY A 24 9.02 -2.14 2.90
CA GLY A 24 10.47 -1.93 2.68
C GLY A 24 10.82 -1.19 1.38
N VAL A 25 10.00 -0.23 0.95
CA VAL A 25 10.26 0.58 -0.27
C VAL A 25 10.30 2.08 0.03
N SER A 26 10.83 2.88 -0.89
CA SER A 26 10.75 4.34 -0.79
C SER A 26 9.31 4.86 -0.98
N LEU A 27 9.01 6.02 -0.39
CA LEU A 27 7.71 6.70 -0.56
C LEU A 27 7.32 6.84 -2.04
N ASN A 28 8.24 7.29 -2.90
CA ASN A 28 7.99 7.41 -4.33
C ASN A 28 7.66 6.06 -4.99
N THR A 29 8.35 4.99 -4.58
CA THR A 29 8.07 3.65 -5.11
C THR A 29 6.66 3.20 -4.72
N TYR A 30 6.28 3.39 -3.45
CA TYR A 30 4.93 3.08 -3.02
C TYR A 30 3.88 3.95 -3.74
N ASN A 31 4.13 5.25 -3.90
CA ASN A 31 3.24 6.15 -4.63
C ASN A 31 3.00 5.67 -6.07
N PHE A 32 4.06 5.25 -6.78
CA PHE A 32 3.92 4.67 -8.12
C PHE A 32 3.14 3.37 -8.11
N LYS A 33 3.35 2.52 -7.11
CA LYS A 33 2.59 1.26 -6.97
C LYS A 33 1.11 1.50 -6.67
N GLU A 34 0.80 2.37 -5.70
CA GLU A 34 -0.59 2.72 -5.35
C GLU A 34 -1.35 3.32 -6.53
N ASN A 35 -0.67 4.13 -7.36
CA ASN A 35 -1.26 4.73 -8.56
C ASN A 35 -1.21 3.82 -9.80
N GLY A 36 -0.76 2.57 -9.67
CA GLY A 36 -0.73 1.59 -10.76
C GLY A 36 0.35 1.80 -11.82
N LYS A 37 1.31 2.70 -11.58
CA LYS A 37 2.48 2.91 -12.46
C LYS A 37 3.53 1.81 -12.30
N LYS A 38 3.49 1.05 -11.20
CA LYS A 38 4.36 -0.09 -10.92
C LYS A 38 3.55 -1.19 -10.23
N SER A 39 3.82 -2.45 -10.56
CA SER A 39 3.14 -3.57 -9.90
C SER A 39 3.67 -3.81 -8.49
N PHE A 40 2.80 -4.28 -7.60
CA PHE A 40 3.22 -4.90 -6.34
C PHE A 40 3.75 -6.31 -6.61
N THR A 41 4.73 -6.75 -5.83
CA THR A 41 5.07 -8.18 -5.75
C THR A 41 3.99 -8.91 -4.93
N LEU A 42 3.92 -10.23 -5.05
CA LEU A 42 2.99 -11.03 -4.25
C LEU A 42 3.24 -10.87 -2.75
N ASN A 43 4.50 -10.78 -2.33
CA ASN A 43 4.86 -10.59 -0.92
C ASN A 43 4.40 -9.23 -0.39
N GLU A 44 4.65 -8.15 -1.14
CA GLU A 44 4.17 -6.81 -0.78
C GLU A 44 2.63 -6.78 -0.68
N ALA A 45 1.94 -7.40 -1.65
CA ALA A 45 0.48 -7.46 -1.66
C ALA A 45 -0.08 -8.22 -0.45
N LYS A 46 0.57 -9.33 -0.04
CA LYS A 46 0.21 -10.08 1.16
C LYS A 46 0.36 -9.22 2.42
N ILE A 47 1.51 -8.58 2.62
CA ILE A 47 1.77 -7.72 3.78
C ILE A 47 0.76 -6.58 3.87
N ILE A 48 0.45 -5.92 2.74
CA ILE A 48 -0.55 -4.84 2.69
C ILE A 48 -1.95 -5.38 3.01
N SER A 49 -2.30 -6.56 2.48
CA SER A 49 -3.58 -7.20 2.75
C SER A 49 -3.75 -7.51 4.23
N ASP A 50 -2.72 -8.09 4.86
CA ASP A 50 -2.73 -8.43 6.28
C ASP A 50 -2.92 -7.16 7.14
N PHE A 51 -2.22 -6.06 6.80
CA PHE A 51 -2.37 -4.78 7.48
C PHE A 51 -3.76 -4.13 7.32
N LEU A 52 -4.37 -4.23 6.14
CA LEU A 52 -5.65 -3.57 5.85
C LEU A 52 -6.87 -4.38 6.33
N ILE A 53 -6.77 -5.71 6.36
CA ILE A 53 -7.89 -6.63 6.65
C ILE A 53 -8.00 -6.99 8.13
N LEU A 54 -6.90 -6.97 8.91
CA LEU A 54 -6.98 -7.24 10.34
C LEU A 54 -7.80 -6.16 11.07
N PRO A 55 -8.75 -6.53 11.96
CA PRO A 55 -9.65 -5.59 12.65
C PRO A 55 -8.88 -4.51 13.41
#